data_AF-A0A359IFB3-F1
#
_entry.id   AF-A0A359IFB3-F1
#
_cell.length_a   1.000
_cell.length_b   1.000
_cell.length_c   1.000
_cell.angle_alpha   90.00
_cell.angle_beta   90.00
_cell.angle_gamma   90.00
#
_symmetry.space_group_name_H-M   'P 1'
#
loop_
_entity.id
_entity.type
_entity.pdbx_description
1 polymer ?
#
loop_
_entity_poly.entity_id
_entity_poly.type
_entity_poly.pdbx_seq_one_letter_code
_entity_poly.pdbx_strand_id
1 'polypeptide(L)'
;MGKCYFTCRRYLLLTRHLPRSEDYGLTSQMRRAANSIHANIAEAFGREYFKDKQRFYTISKGSAYELLSHILYGNKVHYFSKIGCESSTLKLKYSSFN
;
A
#
# COMPACT_ATOMS: atom_id res chain seq x y z
N MET A 1 -7.84 -0.57 -12.52
CA MET A 1 -7.46 -1.59 -11.51
C MET A 1 -6.02 -2.08 -11.59
N GLY A 2 -5.49 -2.46 -12.77
CA GLY A 2 -4.18 -3.13 -12.88
C GLY A 2 -3.00 -2.44 -12.17
N LYS A 3 -2.83 -1.11 -12.31
CA LYS A 3 -1.68 -0.40 -11.73
C LYS A 3 -1.64 -0.38 -10.20
N CYS A 4 -2.78 -0.34 -9.51
CA CYS A 4 -2.84 -0.41 -8.03
C CYS A 4 -2.54 -1.83 -7.53
N TYR A 5 -3.05 -2.84 -8.23
CA TYR A 5 -2.83 -4.25 -7.92
C TYR A 5 -1.34 -4.63 -8.01
N PHE A 6 -0.68 -4.25 -9.11
CA PHE A 6 0.76 -4.52 -9.28
C PHE A 6 1.61 -3.84 -8.20
N THR A 7 1.25 -2.62 -7.82
CA THR A 7 1.97 -1.85 -6.82
C THR A 7 1.80 -2.45 -5.41
N CYS A 8 0.58 -2.75 -4.97
CA CYS A 8 0.35 -3.35 -3.65
C CYS A 8 0.91 -4.79 -3.56
N ARG A 9 0.82 -5.59 -4.62
CA ARG A 9 1.43 -6.93 -4.68
C ARG A 9 2.94 -6.87 -4.52
N ARG A 10 3.60 -5.91 -5.17
CA ARG A 10 5.05 -5.71 -5.05
C ARG A 10 5.44 -5.35 -3.60
N TYR A 11 4.63 -4.57 -2.90
CA TYR A 11 4.89 -4.22 -1.49
C TYR A 11 4.57 -5.35 -0.52
N LEU A 12 3.58 -6.21 -0.80
CA LEU A 12 3.36 -7.45 -0.06
C LEU A 12 4.58 -8.38 -0.12
N LEU A 13 5.28 -8.43 -1.25
CA LEU A 13 6.52 -9.21 -1.38
C LEU A 13 7.66 -8.66 -0.52
N LEU A 14 7.72 -7.35 -0.25
CA LEU A 14 8.71 -6.78 0.68
C LEU A 14 8.56 -7.35 2.10
N THR A 15 7.33 -7.66 2.52
CA THR A 15 7.10 -8.23 3.85
C THR A 15 7.73 -9.61 4.05
N ARG A 16 8.14 -10.31 2.98
CA ARG A 16 8.85 -11.59 3.06
C ARG A 16 10.30 -11.45 3.53
N HIS A 17 10.83 -10.24 3.51
CA HIS A 17 12.22 -9.94 3.89
C HIS A 17 12.33 -9.31 5.28
N LEU A 18 11.20 -9.08 5.94
CA LEU A 18 11.18 -8.62 7.32
C LEU A 18 11.66 -9.75 8.25
N PRO A 19 12.37 -9.42 9.33
CA PRO A 19 12.74 -10.41 10.34
C PRO A 19 11.47 -10.96 10.99
N ARG A 20 11.51 -12.24 11.42
CA ARG A 20 10.38 -12.89 12.12
C ARG A 20 9.89 -12.13 13.35
N SER A 21 10.75 -11.36 14.00
CA SER A 21 10.37 -10.49 15.12
C SER A 21 9.29 -9.46 14.76
N GLU A 22 9.16 -9.11 13.47
CA GLU A 22 8.19 -8.14 12.95
C GLU A 22 6.90 -8.78 12.41
N ASP A 23 6.75 -10.11 12.51
CA ASP A 23 5.58 -10.82 11.97
C ASP A 23 4.25 -10.28 12.51
N TYR A 24 4.21 -9.95 13.81
CA TYR A 24 3.05 -9.32 14.44
C TYR A 24 3.12 -7.78 14.44
N GLY A 25 4.30 -7.20 14.18
CA GLY A 25 4.53 -5.77 14.09
C GLY A 25 4.34 -5.24 12.67
N LEU A 26 5.44 -4.83 12.03
CA LEU A 26 5.41 -4.16 10.74
C LEU A 26 4.82 -5.04 9.62
N THR A 27 5.10 -6.34 9.63
CA THR A 27 4.60 -7.29 8.61
C THR A 27 3.07 -7.32 8.59
N SER A 28 2.44 -7.45 9.77
CA SER A 28 0.98 -7.53 9.88
C SER A 28 0.31 -6.23 9.43
N GLN A 29 0.86 -5.08 9.82
CA GLN A 29 0.34 -3.75 9.49
C GLN A 29 0.43 -3.48 7.99
N MET A 30 1.59 -3.76 7.37
CA MET A 30 1.77 -3.60 5.92
C MET A 30 0.80 -4.48 5.12
N ARG A 31 0.61 -5.74 5.52
CA ARG A 31 -0.32 -6.66 4.84
C ARG A 31 -1.77 -6.19 4.97
N ARG A 32 -2.19 -5.73 6.15
CA ARG A 32 -3.54 -5.18 6.37
C ARG A 32 -3.78 -3.94 5.53
N ALA A 33 -2.84 -2.98 5.52
CA ALA A 33 -2.95 -1.78 4.71
C ALA A 33 -3.04 -2.11 3.21
N ALA A 34 -2.19 -3.02 2.71
CA ALA A 34 -2.23 -3.46 1.31
C ALA A 34 -3.55 -4.18 0.94
N ASN A 35 -4.08 -5.02 1.82
CA ASN A 35 -5.37 -5.69 1.61
C ASN A 35 -6.53 -4.69 1.63
N SER A 36 -6.50 -3.71 2.53
CA SER A 36 -7.51 -2.64 2.63
C SER A 36 -7.59 -1.82 1.33
N ILE A 37 -6.45 -1.48 0.70
CA ILE A 37 -6.43 -0.79 -0.59
C ILE A 37 -7.21 -1.57 -1.65
N HIS A 38 -6.92 -2.86 -1.80
CA HIS A 38 -7.61 -3.71 -2.78
C HIS A 38 -9.10 -3.86 -2.48
N ALA A 39 -9.44 -4.16 -1.23
CA ALA A 39 -10.82 -4.37 -0.81
C ALA A 39 -11.67 -3.12 -1.07
N ASN A 40 -11.18 -1.94 -0.68
CA ASN A 40 -11.91 -0.70 -0.88
C ASN A 40 -12.02 -0.31 -2.37
N ILE A 41 -11.01 -0.56 -3.20
CA ILE A 41 -11.12 -0.30 -4.66
C ILE A 41 -12.13 -1.26 -5.31
N ALA A 42 -12.11 -2.54 -4.94
CA ALA A 42 -13.05 -3.53 -5.46
C ALA A 42 -14.49 -3.20 -5.04
N GLU A 43 -14.68 -2.84 -3.76
CA GLU A 43 -15.96 -2.44 -3.22
C GLU A 43 -16.49 -1.18 -3.92
N ALA A 44 -15.64 -0.15 -4.13
CA ALA A 44 -16.00 1.04 -4.88
C ALA A 44 -16.45 0.70 -6.31
N PHE A 45 -15.79 -0.25 -6.97
CA PHE A 45 -16.14 -0.66 -8.32
C PHE A 45 -17.53 -1.29 -8.39
N GLY A 46 -17.92 -2.04 -7.36
CA GLY A 46 -19.24 -2.67 -7.24
C GLY A 46 -20.40 -1.72 -6.89
N ARG A 47 -20.14 -0.46 -6.53
CA ARG A 47 -21.20 0.52 -6.23
C ARG A 47 -21.77 1.13 -7.52
N GLU A 48 -23.04 1.52 -7.48
CA GLU A 48 -23.70 2.19 -8.61
C GLU A 48 -23.38 3.68 -8.64
N TYR A 49 -23.59 4.38 -7.53
CA TYR A 49 -23.51 5.84 -7.47
C TYR A 49 -22.11 6.35 -7.15
N PHE A 50 -21.71 7.44 -7.82
CA PHE A 50 -20.40 8.06 -7.65
C PHE A 50 -20.11 8.51 -6.21
N LYS A 51 -21.11 9.05 -5.51
CA LYS A 51 -20.96 9.51 -4.11
C LYS A 51 -20.57 8.38 -3.17
N ASP A 52 -21.10 7.18 -3.39
CA ASP A 52 -20.74 6.00 -2.58
C ASP A 52 -19.31 5.54 -2.88
N LYS A 53 -18.90 5.58 -4.15
CA LYS A 53 -17.53 5.25 -4.59
C LYS A 53 -16.49 6.16 -3.94
N GLN A 54 -16.79 7.45 -3.85
CA GLN A 54 -15.86 8.46 -3.34
C GLN A 54 -15.37 8.13 -1.92
N ARG A 55 -16.26 7.66 -1.05
CA ARG A 55 -15.91 7.23 0.31
C ARG A 55 -14.87 6.11 0.30
N PHE A 56 -15.09 5.06 -0.49
CA PHE A 56 -14.18 3.92 -0.58
C PHE A 56 -12.83 4.30 -1.20
N TYR A 57 -12.81 5.18 -2.20
CA TYR A 57 -11.56 5.70 -2.76
C TYR A 57 -10.77 6.53 -1.74
N THR A 58 -11.44 7.34 -0.91
CA THR A 58 -10.81 8.08 0.18
C THR A 58 -10.19 7.13 1.21
N ILE A 59 -10.91 6.07 1.61
CA ILE A 59 -10.38 5.05 2.54
C ILE A 59 -9.18 4.33 1.92
N SER A 60 -9.29 3.90 0.66
CA SER A 60 -8.18 3.28 -0.07
C SER A 60 -6.96 4.19 -0.14
N LYS A 61 -7.15 5.50 -0.31
CA LYS A 61 -6.07 6.49 -0.31
C LYS A 61 -5.42 6.59 1.07
N GLY A 62 -6.19 6.58 2.15
CA GLY A 62 -5.68 6.54 3.52
C GLY A 62 -4.78 5.32 3.77
N SER A 63 -5.25 4.12 3.42
CA SER A 63 -4.46 2.89 3.56
C SER A 63 -3.18 2.89 2.69
N ALA A 64 -3.19 3.58 1.54
CA ALA A 64 -1.98 3.74 0.73
C ALA A 64 -0.92 4.61 1.42
N TYR A 65 -1.32 5.67 2.12
CA TYR A 65 -0.39 6.50 2.91
C TYR A 65 0.15 5.76 4.13
N GLU A 66 -0.69 4.99 4.81
CA GLU A 66 -0.27 4.13 5.93
C GLU A 66 0.78 3.11 5.47
N LEU A 67 0.52 2.40 4.36
CA LEU A 67 1.48 1.47 3.78
C LEU A 67 2.80 2.16 3.40
N LEU A 68 2.74 3.34 2.78
CA LEU A 68 3.94 4.12 2.46
C LEU A 68 4.73 4.48 3.72
N SER A 69 4.06 4.92 4.79
CA SER A 69 4.70 5.24 6.07
C SER A 69 5.48 4.04 6.61
N HIS A 70 4.87 2.85 6.62
CA HIS A 70 5.53 1.62 7.05
C HIS A 70 6.74 1.23 6.19
N ILE A 71 6.65 1.42 4.87
CA ILE A 71 7.79 1.17 3.96
C ILE A 71 8.94 2.14 4.27
N LEU A 72 8.65 3.43 4.44
CA LEU A 72 9.65 4.44 4.78
C LEU A 72 10.31 4.14 6.13
N TYR A 73 9.53 3.71 7.12
CA TYR A 73 10.04 3.26 8.40
C TYR A 73 10.98 2.05 8.24
N GLY A 74 10.54 1.00 7.56
CA GLY A 74 11.35 -0.21 7.33
C GLY A 74 12.65 0.08 6.56
N ASN A 75 12.63 1.05 5.64
CA ASN A 75 13.84 1.55 4.97
C ASN A 75 14.79 2.24 5.96
N LYS A 76 14.27 3.11 6.84
CA LYS A 76 15.06 3.83 7.85
C LYS A 76 15.74 2.89 8.84
N VAL A 77 15.12 1.76 9.17
CA VAL A 77 15.70 0.72 10.03
C VAL A 77 16.40 -0.39 9.23
N HIS A 78 16.69 -0.15 7.94
CA HIS A 78 17.45 -1.03 7.05
C HIS A 78 16.87 -2.44 6.80
N TYR A 79 15.57 -2.64 7.03
CA TYR A 79 14.92 -3.93 6.75
C TYR A 79 14.85 -4.28 5.26
N PHE A 80 14.87 -3.28 4.38
CA PHE A 80 14.77 -3.49 2.93
C PHE A 80 16.07 -3.19 2.17
N SER A 81 17.20 -3.00 2.87
CA SER A 81 18.45 -2.46 2.31
C SER A 81 19.09 -3.28 1.16
N LYS A 82 18.70 -4.54 0.97
CA LYS A 82 19.16 -5.42 -0.13
C LYS A 82 18.24 -5.44 -1.36
N ILE A 83 17.06 -4.85 -1.26
CA ILE A 83 16.07 -4.81 -2.33
C ILE A 83 16.09 -3.37 -2.80
N GLY A 84 16.41 -3.12 -4.07
CA GLY A 84 16.36 -1.79 -4.69
C GLY A 84 14.95 -1.20 -4.63
N CYS A 85 14.53 -0.79 -3.43
CA CYS A 85 13.23 -0.22 -3.14
C CYS A 85 13.37 1.27 -3.35
N GLU A 86 13.35 1.68 -4.62
CA GLU A 86 13.24 3.08 -4.96
C GLU A 86 11.93 3.63 -4.40
N SER A 87 12.05 4.34 -3.28
CA SER A 87 10.98 5.16 -2.68
C SER A 87 10.34 6.13 -3.70
N SER A 88 11.02 6.34 -4.83
CA SER A 88 10.65 7.18 -5.98
C SER A 88 9.37 6.74 -6.69
N THR A 89 9.00 5.45 -6.71
CA THR A 89 7.87 4.97 -7.55
C THR A 89 6.50 5.38 -7.01
N LEU A 90 6.39 5.74 -5.72
CA LEU A 90 5.15 6.25 -5.13
C LEU A 90 5.00 7.77 -5.28
N LYS A 91 6.10 8.55 -5.25
CA LYS A 91 6.06 10.00 -5.50
C LYS A 91 5.58 10.32 -6.93
N LEU A 92 5.99 9.52 -7.92
CA LEU A 92 5.74 9.82 -9.35
C LEU A 92 4.32 9.53 -9.86
N LYS A 93 3.49 8.75 -9.15
CA LYS A 93 2.11 8.46 -9.60
C LYS A 93 1.03 9.36 -9.01
N TYR A 94 1.35 10.15 -7.98
CA TYR A 94 0.36 10.97 -7.27
C TYR A 94 0.29 12.43 -7.76
N SER A 95 1.26 12.93 -8.54
CA SER A 95 1.14 14.26 -9.16
C SER A 95 0.25 14.29 -10.40
N SER A 96 -0.16 13.13 -10.93
CA SER A 96 -0.94 13.02 -12.17
C SER A 96 -2.44 12.74 -11.94
N PHE A 97 -2.93 12.91 -10.71
CA PHE A 97 -4.35 12.75 -10.35
C PHE A 97 -4.97 14.02 -9.75
N ASN A 98 -4.30 15.16 -9.88
CA ASN A 98 -4.89 16.49 -9.73
C ASN A 98 -5.17 17.07 -11.12
#